data_AF-A0A7V0SDL3-F1
#
_entry.id   AF-A0A7V0SDL3-F1
#
_cell.length_a   1.000
_cell.length_b   1.000
_cell.length_c   1.000
_cell.angle_alpha   90.00
_cell.angle_beta   90.00
_cell.angle_gamma   90.00
#
_symmetry.space_group_name_H-M   'P 1'
#
loop_
_entity.id
_entity.type
_entity.pdbx_description
1 polymer ?
#
loop_
_entity_poly.entity_id
_entity_poly.type
_entity_poly.pdbx_seq_one_letter_code
_entity_poly.pdbx_strand_id
1 'polypeptide(L)'
;NLNAIGLGLKAKEHIIVLTNTADMLMCTPYFLLMLTYGQRLFNKFLPPFCPPETAGKAPAPGESCDPEILDFNDYRGIFSRPVIIPLLGAVGISVIIFAVSFGVYSIVPKSFNMAALMLAITTLGIGASLVPRIRNIKMSFHLGQYIILIFCLVVGSLANLKAVLSAAPGIIIFTGIVVYGCLLIHVLLAAVFRIDTDTVIITSIAAVFSPPFVPVVATALKNREVIISGITTGILGWVIGNYLGIGVAYFLKGLFGG
;
A
#
# COMPACT_ATOMS: atom_id res chain seq x y z
N ASN A 1 -7.13 -10.33 -5.47
CA ASN A 1 -8.04 -11.46 -5.10
C ASN A 1 -9.15 -11.69 -6.11
N LEU A 2 -9.87 -10.64 -6.52
CA LEU A 2 -11.02 -10.74 -7.43
C LEU A 2 -10.81 -11.60 -8.68
N ASN A 3 -9.68 -11.41 -9.39
CA ASN A 3 -9.38 -12.21 -10.60
C ASN A 3 -9.19 -13.71 -10.30
N ALA A 4 -8.55 -14.06 -9.19
CA ALA A 4 -8.35 -15.47 -8.80
C ALA A 4 -9.68 -16.15 -8.47
N ILE A 5 -10.57 -15.45 -7.75
CA ILE A 5 -11.91 -15.93 -7.42
C ILE A 5 -12.77 -16.05 -8.69
N GLY A 6 -12.73 -15.04 -9.57
CA GLY A 6 -13.45 -15.03 -10.85
C GLY A 6 -13.04 -16.18 -11.76
N LEU A 7 -11.75 -16.50 -11.84
CA LEU A 7 -11.23 -17.67 -12.55
C LEU A 7 -11.73 -18.98 -11.93
N GLY A 8 -11.69 -19.11 -10.61
CA GLY A 8 -12.19 -20.30 -9.90
C GLY A 8 -13.68 -20.58 -10.15
N LEU A 9 -14.49 -19.52 -10.24
CA LEU A 9 -15.93 -19.62 -10.46
C LEU A 9 -16.34 -19.65 -11.94
N LYS A 10 -15.39 -19.49 -12.88
CA LYS A 10 -15.67 -19.26 -14.31
C LYS A 10 -16.67 -18.09 -14.52
N ALA A 11 -16.51 -17.02 -13.75
CA ALA A 11 -17.37 -15.86 -13.83
C ALA A 11 -17.26 -15.18 -15.21
N LYS A 12 -18.37 -14.61 -15.70
CA LYS A 12 -18.37 -13.88 -16.97
C LYS A 12 -17.40 -12.70 -16.89
N GLU A 13 -16.53 -12.56 -17.87
CA GLU A 13 -15.48 -11.55 -17.91
C GLU A 13 -16.01 -10.13 -17.72
N HIS A 14 -17.16 -9.82 -18.32
CA HIS A 14 -17.80 -8.51 -18.16
C HIS A 14 -18.12 -8.19 -16.69
N ILE A 15 -18.50 -9.17 -15.84
CA ILE A 15 -18.78 -8.95 -14.42
C ILE A 15 -17.49 -8.68 -13.64
N ILE A 16 -16.40 -9.39 -13.98
CA ILE A 16 -15.09 -9.20 -13.35
C ILE A 16 -14.58 -7.78 -13.63
N VAL A 17 -14.63 -7.36 -14.89
CA VAL A 17 -14.21 -6.02 -15.32
C VAL A 17 -15.06 -4.95 -14.63
N LEU A 18 -16.37 -5.14 -14.56
CA LEU A 18 -17.29 -4.20 -13.92
C LEU A 18 -17.03 -4.05 -12.42
N THR A 19 -16.81 -5.18 -11.74
CA THR A 19 -16.56 -5.20 -10.29
C THR A 19 -15.20 -4.57 -9.97
N ASN A 20 -14.17 -4.83 -10.76
CA ASN A 20 -12.85 -4.20 -10.61
C ASN A 20 -12.93 -2.68 -10.83
N THR A 21 -13.70 -2.25 -11.82
CA THR A 21 -13.94 -0.83 -12.11
C THR A 21 -14.67 -0.13 -10.95
N ALA A 22 -15.71 -0.78 -10.40
CA ALA A 22 -16.41 -0.29 -9.22
C ALA A 22 -15.52 -0.24 -7.97
N ASP A 23 -14.67 -1.25 -7.78
CA ASP A 23 -13.71 -1.30 -6.68
C ASP A 23 -12.70 -0.15 -6.75
N MET A 24 -12.10 0.09 -7.92
CA MET A 24 -11.21 1.23 -8.13
C MET A 24 -11.91 2.57 -7.86
N LEU A 25 -13.17 2.73 -8.29
CA LEU A 25 -13.94 3.94 -8.01
C LEU A 25 -14.12 4.17 -6.51
N MET A 26 -14.55 3.15 -5.76
CA MET A 26 -14.86 3.30 -4.33
C MET A 26 -13.59 3.41 -3.49
N CYS A 27 -12.51 2.75 -3.90
CA CYS A 27 -11.22 2.79 -3.22
C CYS A 27 -10.47 4.10 -3.46
N THR A 28 -10.60 4.77 -4.61
CA THR A 28 -9.89 6.04 -4.91
C THR A 28 -10.11 7.16 -3.86
N PRO A 29 -11.36 7.56 -3.53
CA PRO A 29 -11.59 8.59 -2.51
C PRO A 29 -11.13 8.13 -1.12
N TYR A 30 -11.25 6.83 -0.82
CA TYR A 30 -10.71 6.24 0.39
C TYR A 30 -9.18 6.39 0.48
N PHE A 31 -8.45 6.09 -0.60
CA PHE A 31 -6.99 6.24 -0.69
C PHE A 31 -6.55 7.70 -0.49
N LEU A 32 -7.20 8.63 -1.18
CA LEU A 32 -6.93 10.06 -1.07
C LEU A 32 -7.19 10.58 0.34
N LEU A 33 -8.28 10.12 0.98
CA LEU A 33 -8.58 10.46 2.36
C LEU A 33 -7.49 9.97 3.31
N MET A 34 -7.02 8.72 3.15
CA MET A 34 -5.95 8.16 3.98
C MET A 34 -4.63 8.92 3.82
N LEU A 35 -4.27 9.33 2.60
CA LEU A 35 -3.05 10.09 2.33
C LEU A 35 -3.10 11.53 2.87
N THR A 36 -4.27 12.17 2.84
CA THR A 36 -4.37 13.62 3.11
C THR A 36 -4.76 13.92 4.56
N TYR A 37 -5.76 13.20 5.08
CA TYR A 37 -6.40 13.53 6.35
C TYR A 37 -6.59 12.32 7.27
N GLY A 38 -6.30 11.11 6.81
CA GLY A 38 -6.54 9.86 7.54
C GLY A 38 -5.90 9.86 8.92
N GLN A 39 -4.63 10.24 9.00
CA GLN A 39 -3.90 10.29 10.27
C GLN A 39 -4.56 11.23 11.29
N ARG A 40 -4.95 12.44 10.87
CA ARG A 40 -5.62 13.43 11.74
C ARG A 40 -7.00 12.96 12.18
N LEU A 41 -7.75 12.35 11.26
CA LEU A 41 -9.08 11.83 11.55
C LEU A 41 -9.03 10.68 12.55
N PHE A 42 -8.10 9.74 12.35
CA PHE A 42 -8.00 8.53 13.15
C PHE A 42 -7.32 8.77 14.50
N ASN A 43 -6.40 9.73 14.62
CA ASN A 43 -5.86 10.16 15.91
C ASN A 43 -6.93 10.69 16.89
N LYS A 44 -8.14 11.00 16.43
CA LYS A 44 -9.26 11.36 17.31
C LYS A 44 -9.86 10.15 18.05
N PHE A 45 -9.71 8.95 17.49
CA PHE A 45 -10.34 7.72 17.97
C PHE A 45 -9.33 6.62 18.33
N LEU A 46 -8.12 6.68 17.78
CA LEU A 46 -7.03 5.72 17.95
C LEU A 46 -5.82 6.42 18.58
N PRO A 47 -4.98 5.67 19.32
CA PRO A 47 -3.76 6.22 19.91
C PRO A 47 -2.79 6.68 18.81
N PRO A 48 -2.12 7.84 18.97
CA PRO A 48 -1.09 8.29 18.06
C PRO A 48 0.12 7.34 18.10
N PHE A 49 0.82 7.22 16.97
CA PHE A 49 2.07 6.45 16.92
C PHE A 49 3.18 7.18 17.69
N CYS A 50 3.87 6.48 18.59
CA CYS A 50 5.03 6.98 19.32
C CYS A 50 6.30 6.26 18.82
N PRO A 51 7.29 6.99 18.27
CA PRO A 51 8.57 6.39 17.87
C PRO A 51 9.33 5.80 19.07
N PRO A 52 10.10 4.71 18.88
CA PRO A 52 10.83 4.04 19.95
C PRO A 52 11.92 4.88 20.63
N GLU A 53 12.38 6.00 20.04
CA GLU A 53 13.33 6.93 20.68
C GLU A 53 12.72 7.71 21.86
N THR A 54 11.39 7.76 22.00
CA THR A 54 10.71 8.51 23.06
C THR A 54 10.50 7.70 24.35
N ALA A 55 10.88 6.41 24.37
CA ALA A 55 10.66 5.53 25.52
C ALA A 55 11.48 5.87 26.79
N GLY A 56 12.33 6.91 26.76
CA GLY A 56 13.22 7.28 27.86
C GLY A 56 13.17 8.73 28.35
N LYS A 57 12.39 9.64 27.72
CA LYS A 57 12.29 11.03 28.19
C LYS A 57 10.84 11.51 28.08
N ALA A 58 10.23 11.79 29.23
CA ALA A 58 8.98 12.53 29.29
C ALA A 58 9.23 13.96 28.75
N PRO A 59 8.46 14.48 27.77
CA PRO A 59 8.61 15.84 27.31
C PRO A 59 8.12 16.82 28.38
N ALA A 60 8.80 17.96 28.51
CA ALA A 60 8.31 19.07 29.32
C ALA A 60 7.07 19.70 28.68
N PRO A 61 6.13 20.28 29.45
CA PRO A 61 4.92 20.86 28.91
C PRO A 61 5.25 22.13 28.12
N GLY A 62 5.13 22.07 26.79
CA GLY A 62 5.32 23.21 25.87
C GLY A 62 6.28 22.96 24.71
N GLU A 63 6.99 21.83 24.66
CA GLU A 63 7.79 21.45 23.48
C GLU A 63 6.93 20.67 22.48
N SER A 64 6.69 21.26 21.32
CA SER A 64 6.20 20.52 20.16
C SER A 64 7.25 19.47 19.78
N CYS A 65 6.85 18.20 19.79
CA CYS A 65 7.63 17.06 19.31
C CYS A 65 7.73 17.08 17.78
N ASP A 66 8.34 18.13 17.22
CA ASP A 66 8.71 18.16 15.81
C ASP A 66 10.19 17.75 15.71
N PRO A 67 10.50 16.47 15.46
CA PRO A 67 11.84 16.12 15.00
C PRO A 67 12.10 16.92 13.73
N GLU A 68 13.26 17.59 13.67
CA GLU A 68 13.78 18.33 12.51
C GLU A 68 13.20 17.77 11.21
N ILE A 69 12.19 18.46 10.68
CA ILE A 69 11.52 18.03 9.46
C ILE A 69 12.56 18.22 8.36
N LEU A 70 13.24 17.14 7.96
CA LEU A 70 13.79 17.04 6.62
C LEU A 70 12.65 17.43 5.69
N ASP A 71 12.74 18.60 5.07
CA ASP A 71 11.71 19.11 4.18
C ASP A 71 11.61 18.17 2.98
N PHE A 72 10.71 17.20 3.08
CA PHE A 72 10.46 16.16 2.08
C PHE A 72 10.01 16.72 0.73
N ASN A 73 9.73 18.02 0.66
CA ASN A 73 9.36 18.73 -0.56
C ASN A 73 10.49 19.60 -1.13
N ASP A 74 11.71 19.56 -0.54
CA ASP A 74 12.86 20.28 -1.09
C ASP A 74 13.62 19.44 -2.13
N TYR A 75 13.30 19.68 -3.41
CA TYR A 75 13.96 19.04 -4.55
C TYR A 75 15.15 19.87 -5.08
N ARG A 76 15.54 20.95 -4.40
CA ARG A 76 16.61 21.84 -4.89
C ARG A 76 17.92 21.08 -5.00
N GLY A 77 18.57 21.23 -6.17
CA GLY A 77 19.89 20.63 -6.41
C GLY A 77 19.89 19.16 -6.85
N ILE A 78 18.72 18.53 -7.10
CA ILE A 78 18.66 17.14 -7.60
C ILE A 78 19.40 16.94 -8.93
N PHE A 79 19.39 17.96 -9.80
CA PHE A 79 20.10 17.96 -11.09
C PHE A 79 21.57 18.42 -11.01
N SER A 80 22.09 18.69 -9.81
CA SER A 80 23.49 19.10 -9.67
C SER A 80 24.43 17.92 -10.00
N ARG A 81 25.55 18.20 -10.69
CA ARG A 81 26.57 17.19 -11.04
C ARG A 81 26.99 16.25 -9.90
N PRO A 82 27.22 16.71 -8.65
CA PRO A 82 27.61 15.81 -7.56
C PRO A 82 26.48 14.91 -7.06
N VAL A 83 25.22 15.19 -7.40
CA VAL A 83 24.03 14.46 -6.93
C VAL A 83 23.48 13.52 -8.01
N ILE A 84 23.49 13.96 -9.28
CA ILE A 84 22.90 13.20 -10.39
C ILE A 84 23.63 11.89 -10.72
N ILE A 85 24.97 11.84 -10.59
CA ILE A 85 25.76 10.64 -10.89
C ILE A 85 25.49 9.54 -9.84
N PRO A 86 25.57 9.80 -8.52
CA PRO A 86 25.15 8.85 -7.51
C PRO A 86 23.67 8.43 -7.64
N LEU A 87 22.78 9.35 -8.00
CA LEU A 87 21.36 9.05 -8.23
C LEU A 87 21.14 8.07 -9.37
N LEU A 88 21.81 8.25 -10.51
CA LEU A 88 21.77 7.30 -11.62
C LEU A 88 22.28 5.92 -11.19
N GLY A 89 23.31 5.88 -10.35
CA GLY A 89 23.78 4.65 -9.70
C GLY A 89 22.69 3.97 -8.86
N ALA A 90 21.96 4.74 -8.04
CA ALA A 90 20.84 4.22 -7.25
C ALA A 90 19.69 3.68 -8.12
N VAL A 91 19.37 4.34 -9.23
CA VAL A 91 18.40 3.85 -10.21
C VAL A 91 18.88 2.54 -10.83
N GLY A 92 20.14 2.47 -11.26
CA GLY A 92 20.72 1.25 -11.81
C GLY A 92 20.65 0.07 -10.83
N ILE A 93 20.98 0.30 -9.57
CA ILE A 93 20.84 -0.71 -8.51
C ILE A 93 19.37 -1.13 -8.35
N SER A 94 18.43 -0.19 -8.36
CA SER A 94 17.00 -0.48 -8.24
C SER A 94 16.50 -1.35 -9.40
N VAL A 95 16.95 -1.08 -10.63
CA VAL A 95 16.63 -1.88 -11.82
C VAL A 95 17.21 -3.30 -11.70
N ILE A 96 18.45 -3.44 -11.22
CA ILE A 96 19.08 -4.75 -10.99
C ILE A 96 18.31 -5.54 -9.94
N ILE A 97 17.96 -4.91 -8.80
CA ILE A 97 17.15 -5.54 -7.75
C ILE A 97 15.81 -6.02 -8.30
N PHE A 98 15.13 -5.18 -9.08
CA PHE A 98 13.87 -5.56 -9.71
C PHE A 98 14.06 -6.73 -10.68
N ALA A 99 15.08 -6.70 -11.54
CA ALA A 99 15.35 -7.77 -12.50
C ALA A 99 15.62 -9.11 -11.82
N VAL A 100 16.43 -9.12 -10.75
CA VAL A 100 16.70 -10.33 -9.95
C VAL A 100 15.41 -10.82 -9.28
N SER A 101 14.64 -9.91 -8.70
CA SER A 101 13.37 -10.24 -8.03
C SER A 101 12.31 -10.76 -9.00
N PHE A 102 12.30 -10.23 -10.23
CA PHE A 102 11.44 -10.70 -11.31
C PHE A 102 11.85 -12.09 -11.82
N GLY A 103 13.16 -12.39 -11.78
CA GLY A 103 13.67 -13.75 -11.97
C GLY A 103 13.07 -14.72 -10.95
N VAL A 104 13.06 -14.34 -9.66
CA VAL A 104 12.43 -15.12 -8.58
C VAL A 104 10.92 -15.26 -8.82
N TYR A 105 10.23 -14.17 -9.19
CA TYR A 105 8.80 -14.19 -9.52
C TYR A 105 8.46 -15.23 -10.60
N SER A 106 9.32 -15.37 -11.61
CA SER A 106 9.05 -16.21 -12.79
C SER A 106 9.22 -17.70 -12.53
N ILE A 107 10.03 -18.09 -11.54
CA ILE A 107 10.30 -19.49 -11.18
C ILE A 107 9.36 -20.00 -10.07
N VAL A 108 8.80 -19.11 -9.25
CA VAL A 108 7.90 -19.48 -8.14
C VAL A 108 6.49 -19.79 -8.66
N PRO A 109 5.76 -20.74 -8.05
CA PRO A 109 4.36 -21.02 -8.41
C PRO A 109 3.50 -19.76 -8.48
N LYS A 110 2.57 -19.72 -9.45
CA LYS A 110 1.65 -18.58 -9.68
C LYS A 110 0.83 -18.20 -8.43
N SER A 111 0.67 -19.13 -7.48
CA SER A 111 -0.02 -18.89 -6.21
C SER A 111 0.78 -18.06 -5.20
N PHE A 112 2.09 -17.87 -5.38
CA PHE A 112 2.95 -17.10 -4.46
C PHE A 112 3.91 -16.15 -5.18
N ASN A 113 3.88 -16.10 -6.51
CA ASN A 113 4.82 -15.32 -7.30
C ASN A 113 4.87 -13.84 -6.89
N MET A 114 3.72 -13.19 -6.68
CA MET A 114 3.66 -11.78 -6.24
C MET A 114 4.23 -11.57 -4.84
N ALA A 115 3.98 -12.50 -3.91
CA ALA A 115 4.57 -12.46 -2.58
C ALA A 115 6.09 -12.63 -2.64
N ALA A 116 6.57 -13.59 -3.45
CA ALA A 116 7.99 -13.81 -3.66
C ALA A 116 8.69 -12.61 -4.31
N LEU A 117 8.03 -11.95 -5.28
CA LEU A 117 8.51 -10.71 -5.88
C LEU A 117 8.70 -9.61 -4.84
N MET A 118 7.66 -9.34 -4.03
CA MET A 118 7.70 -8.30 -3.00
C MET A 118 8.75 -8.59 -1.93
N LEU A 119 8.83 -9.83 -1.45
CA LEU A 119 9.84 -10.25 -0.47
C LEU A 119 11.25 -10.16 -1.05
N ALA A 120 11.46 -10.56 -2.31
CA ALA A 120 12.76 -10.44 -2.96
C ALA A 120 13.18 -8.96 -3.11
N ILE A 121 12.29 -8.09 -3.62
CA ILE A 121 12.57 -6.65 -3.79
C ILE A 121 12.92 -6.01 -2.45
N THR A 122 12.12 -6.29 -1.41
CA THR A 122 12.33 -5.70 -0.08
C THR A 122 13.59 -6.24 0.59
N THR A 123 13.84 -7.55 0.51
CA THR A 123 15.03 -8.17 1.11
C THR A 123 16.31 -7.68 0.44
N LEU A 124 16.35 -7.66 -0.90
CA LEU A 124 17.48 -7.14 -1.65
C LEU A 124 17.63 -5.62 -1.47
N GLY A 125 16.53 -4.88 -1.38
CA GLY A 125 16.52 -3.45 -1.09
C GLY A 125 17.08 -3.13 0.30
N ILE A 126 16.67 -3.88 1.33
CA ILE A 126 17.23 -3.78 2.69
C ILE A 126 18.72 -4.12 2.65
N GLY A 127 19.10 -5.24 2.02
CA GLY A 127 20.49 -5.64 1.86
C GLY A 127 21.35 -4.57 1.19
N ALA A 128 20.86 -3.95 0.12
CA ALA A 128 21.53 -2.83 -0.54
C ALA A 128 21.62 -1.61 0.39
N SER A 129 20.59 -1.34 1.20
CA SER A 129 20.57 -0.23 2.16
C SER A 129 21.59 -0.39 3.31
N LEU A 130 22.07 -1.61 3.58
CA LEU A 130 23.12 -1.84 4.57
C LEU A 130 24.51 -1.40 4.06
N VAL A 131 24.69 -1.23 2.75
CA VAL A 131 25.95 -0.77 2.16
C VAL A 131 26.07 0.75 2.36
N PRO A 132 27.08 1.25 3.09
CA PRO A 132 27.20 2.68 3.42
C PRO A 132 27.23 3.59 2.19
N ARG A 133 27.84 3.12 1.09
CA ARG A 133 27.88 3.87 -0.18
C ARG A 133 26.51 4.06 -0.81
N ILE A 134 25.59 3.09 -0.67
CA ILE A 134 24.24 3.14 -1.25
C ILE A 134 23.33 3.96 -0.33
N ARG A 135 23.39 3.70 0.98
CA ARG A 135 22.59 4.42 1.98
C ARG A 135 22.83 5.93 2.00
N ASN A 136 24.08 6.34 1.79
CA ASN A 136 24.48 7.75 1.84
C ASN A 136 24.30 8.49 0.50
N ILE A 137 23.66 7.87 -0.50
CA ILE A 137 23.32 8.56 -1.76
C ILE A 137 22.31 9.65 -1.45
N LYS A 138 22.77 10.90 -1.57
CA LYS A 138 21.95 12.10 -1.37
C LYS A 138 20.76 12.08 -2.33
N MET A 139 19.60 12.52 -1.84
CA MET A 139 18.36 12.66 -2.62
C MET A 139 17.78 11.36 -3.21
N SER A 140 18.32 10.18 -2.88
CA SER A 140 17.77 8.88 -3.30
C SER A 140 16.31 8.70 -2.88
N PHE A 141 15.96 9.15 -1.67
CA PHE A 141 14.58 9.13 -1.19
C PHE A 141 13.64 10.06 -1.98
N HIS A 142 14.10 11.27 -2.29
CA HIS A 142 13.31 12.27 -3.04
C HIS A 142 13.05 11.79 -4.47
N LEU A 143 14.04 11.15 -5.09
CA LEU A 143 13.85 10.51 -6.40
C LEU A 143 12.79 9.40 -6.34
N GLY A 144 12.86 8.52 -5.33
CA GLY A 144 11.86 7.48 -5.12
C GLY A 144 10.45 8.06 -4.96
N GLN A 145 10.31 9.10 -4.13
CA GLN A 145 9.05 9.82 -3.95
C GLN A 145 8.53 10.43 -5.25
N TYR A 146 9.40 11.06 -6.06
CA TYR A 146 9.03 11.62 -7.36
C TYR A 146 8.51 10.55 -8.33
N ILE A 147 9.19 9.40 -8.43
CA ILE A 147 8.75 8.27 -9.27
C ILE A 147 7.40 7.74 -8.80
N ILE A 148 7.19 7.60 -7.49
CA ILE A 148 5.91 7.19 -6.90
C ILE A 148 4.80 8.17 -7.29
N LEU A 149 5.05 9.48 -7.21
CA LEU A 149 4.06 10.50 -7.58
C LEU A 149 3.70 10.44 -9.07
N ILE A 150 4.69 10.24 -9.96
CA ILE A 150 4.44 10.03 -11.40
C ILE A 150 3.60 8.76 -11.60
N PHE A 151 3.97 7.66 -10.95
CA PHE A 151 3.22 6.41 -11.03
C PHE A 151 1.76 6.61 -10.61
N CYS A 152 1.52 7.24 -9.47
CA CYS A 152 0.18 7.58 -8.99
C CYS A 152 -0.57 8.48 -9.99
N LEU A 153 0.09 9.48 -10.58
CA LEU A 153 -0.50 10.38 -11.57
C LEU A 153 -0.92 9.63 -12.84
N VAL A 154 -0.07 8.73 -13.35
CA VAL A 154 -0.34 7.93 -14.56
C VAL A 154 -1.45 6.91 -14.29
N VAL A 155 -1.41 6.19 -13.16
CA VAL A 155 -2.48 5.25 -12.79
C VAL A 155 -3.80 5.99 -12.62
N GLY A 156 -3.79 7.16 -11.99
CA GLY A 156 -4.96 8.02 -11.86
C GLY A 156 -5.51 8.51 -13.20
N SER A 157 -4.65 8.85 -14.17
CA SER A 157 -5.08 9.34 -15.47
C SER A 157 -5.66 8.25 -16.39
N LEU A 158 -5.35 6.98 -16.12
CA LEU A 158 -5.98 5.83 -16.80
C LEU A 158 -7.41 5.56 -16.32
N ALA A 159 -7.88 6.22 -15.25
CA ALA A 159 -9.23 6.02 -14.72
C ALA A 159 -10.31 6.53 -15.69
N ASN A 160 -11.11 5.62 -16.25
CA ASN A 160 -12.20 5.97 -17.16
C ASN A 160 -13.50 6.23 -16.39
N LEU A 161 -13.69 7.48 -15.96
CA LEU A 161 -14.89 7.91 -15.21
C LEU A 161 -16.21 7.61 -15.95
N LYS A 162 -16.23 7.61 -17.30
CA LYS A 162 -17.45 7.29 -18.06
C LYS A 162 -17.81 5.81 -18.01
N ALA A 163 -16.84 4.92 -18.13
CA ALA A 163 -17.06 3.47 -18.01
C ALA A 163 -17.45 3.08 -16.57
N VAL A 164 -17.02 3.87 -15.60
CA VAL A 164 -17.33 3.70 -14.18
C VAL A 164 -18.78 4.09 -13.86
N LEU A 165 -19.32 5.18 -14.41
CA LEU A 165 -20.72 5.59 -14.14
C LEU A 165 -21.76 4.78 -14.92
N SER A 166 -21.40 4.18 -16.06
CA SER A 166 -22.30 3.29 -16.81
C SER A 166 -22.31 1.86 -16.26
N ALA A 167 -21.41 1.54 -15.33
CA ALA A 167 -21.34 0.26 -14.66
C ALA A 167 -22.52 0.09 -13.71
N ALA A 168 -23.26 -1.02 -13.86
CA ALA A 168 -24.47 -1.36 -13.11
C ALA A 168 -24.47 -0.79 -11.67
N PRO A 169 -25.32 0.21 -11.34
CA PRO A 169 -25.29 0.92 -10.06
C PRO A 169 -25.35 -0.01 -8.84
N GLY A 170 -26.02 -1.16 -8.97
CA GLY A 170 -26.06 -2.18 -7.93
C GLY A 170 -24.68 -2.74 -7.54
N ILE A 171 -23.77 -2.94 -8.51
CA ILE A 171 -22.41 -3.42 -8.24
C ILE A 171 -21.59 -2.33 -7.54
N ILE A 172 -21.73 -1.06 -7.94
CA ILE A 172 -21.03 0.06 -7.30
C ILE A 172 -21.46 0.21 -5.85
N ILE A 173 -22.77 0.20 -5.58
CA ILE A 173 -23.31 0.32 -4.22
C ILE A 173 -22.84 -0.87 -3.37
N PHE A 174 -22.94 -2.10 -3.90
CA PHE A 174 -22.50 -3.30 -3.19
C PHE A 174 -21.00 -3.23 -2.86
N THR A 175 -20.16 -2.92 -3.84
CA THR A 175 -18.71 -2.78 -3.62
C THR A 175 -18.40 -1.67 -2.61
N GLY A 176 -19.14 -0.56 -2.65
CA GLY A 176 -19.03 0.50 -1.65
C GLY A 176 -19.32 0.03 -0.23
N ILE A 177 -20.44 -0.67 -0.04
CA ILE A 177 -20.81 -1.24 1.26
C ILE A 177 -19.70 -2.17 1.76
N VAL A 178 -19.14 -3.01 0.89
CA VAL A 178 -18.07 -3.93 1.25
C VAL A 178 -16.80 -3.15 1.63
N VAL A 179 -16.32 -2.23 0.80
CA VAL A 179 -15.07 -1.47 1.05
C VAL A 179 -15.18 -0.64 2.34
N TYR A 180 -16.22 0.18 2.45
CA TYR A 180 -16.38 1.06 3.61
C TYR A 180 -16.84 0.29 4.86
N GLY A 181 -17.61 -0.78 4.70
CA GLY A 181 -17.98 -1.68 5.80
C GLY A 181 -16.76 -2.41 6.36
N CYS A 182 -15.90 -2.95 5.51
CA CYS A 182 -14.62 -3.54 5.92
C CYS A 182 -13.73 -2.53 6.63
N LEU A 183 -13.61 -1.30 6.10
CA LEU A 183 -12.85 -0.22 6.74
C LEU A 183 -13.41 0.09 8.14
N LEU A 184 -14.73 0.22 8.26
CA LEU A 184 -15.39 0.50 9.53
C LEU A 184 -15.15 -0.63 10.55
N ILE A 185 -15.31 -1.88 10.15
CA ILE A 185 -15.04 -3.04 11.00
C ILE A 185 -13.56 -3.07 11.42
N HIS A 186 -12.63 -2.84 10.48
CA HIS A 186 -11.20 -2.81 10.75
C HIS A 186 -10.82 -1.75 11.78
N VAL A 187 -11.33 -0.51 11.61
CA VAL A 187 -11.09 0.60 12.54
C VAL A 187 -11.72 0.33 13.91
N LEU A 188 -12.95 -0.21 13.96
CA LEU A 188 -13.61 -0.55 15.23
C LEU A 188 -12.84 -1.63 16.00
N LEU A 189 -12.42 -2.70 15.33
CA LEU A 189 -11.62 -3.74 15.95
C LEU A 189 -10.27 -3.18 16.41
N ALA A 190 -9.61 -2.38 15.58
CA ALA A 190 -8.36 -1.74 15.95
C ALA A 190 -8.50 -0.82 17.18
N ALA A 191 -9.63 -0.11 17.31
CA ALA A 191 -9.92 0.70 18.48
C ALA A 191 -10.09 -0.14 19.75
N VAL A 192 -10.76 -1.30 19.66
CA VAL A 192 -10.90 -2.24 20.79
C VAL A 192 -9.53 -2.78 21.22
N PHE A 193 -8.66 -3.12 20.26
CA PHE A 193 -7.31 -3.63 20.53
C PHE A 193 -6.27 -2.53 20.77
N ARG A 194 -6.66 -1.24 20.72
CA ARG A 194 -5.78 -0.07 20.90
C ARG A 194 -4.57 -0.07 19.97
N ILE A 195 -4.76 -0.46 18.72
CA ILE A 195 -3.73 -0.39 17.67
C ILE A 195 -3.53 1.07 17.29
N ASP A 196 -2.27 1.46 17.06
CA ASP A 196 -1.91 2.83 16.67
C ASP A 196 -2.43 3.22 15.29
N THR A 197 -2.69 4.52 15.11
CA THR A 197 -3.25 5.07 13.87
C THR A 197 -2.44 4.71 12.62
N ASP A 198 -1.11 4.81 12.69
CA ASP A 198 -0.24 4.62 11.52
C ASP A 198 -0.26 3.15 11.08
N THR A 199 -0.26 2.21 12.02
CA THR A 199 -0.42 0.77 11.76
C THR A 199 -1.80 0.46 11.21
N VAL A 200 -2.88 1.08 11.71
CA VAL A 200 -4.23 0.86 11.15
C VAL A 200 -4.31 1.33 9.70
N ILE A 201 -3.78 2.52 9.40
CA ILE A 201 -3.75 3.06 8.04
C ILE A 201 -2.93 2.15 7.14
N ILE A 202 -1.72 1.78 7.54
CA ILE A 202 -0.83 1.00 6.67
C ILE A 202 -1.37 -0.40 6.38
N THR A 203 -1.95 -1.06 7.38
CA THR A 203 -2.47 -2.43 7.25
C THR A 203 -3.73 -2.43 6.40
N SER A 204 -4.58 -1.41 6.55
CA SER A 204 -5.77 -1.24 5.71
C SER A 204 -5.41 -0.97 4.24
N ILE A 205 -4.40 -0.12 4.00
CA ILE A 205 -3.91 0.14 2.65
C ILE A 205 -3.30 -1.12 2.04
N ALA A 206 -2.50 -1.86 2.79
CA ALA A 206 -1.90 -3.10 2.31
C ALA A 206 -2.95 -4.15 1.93
N ALA A 207 -4.04 -4.24 2.71
CA ALA A 207 -5.13 -5.17 2.47
C ALA A 207 -5.97 -4.80 1.23
N VAL A 208 -6.23 -3.50 1.00
CA VAL A 208 -7.10 -3.03 -0.09
C VAL A 208 -6.32 -2.81 -1.40
N PHE A 209 -5.19 -2.10 -1.34
CA PHE A 209 -4.44 -1.68 -2.53
C PHE A 209 -3.27 -2.58 -2.88
N SER A 210 -3.00 -3.59 -2.06
CA SER A 210 -1.86 -4.52 -2.16
C SER A 210 -0.56 -4.00 -1.50
N PRO A 211 0.36 -4.91 -1.13
CA PRO A 211 1.66 -4.57 -0.51
C PRO A 211 2.51 -3.50 -1.21
N PRO A 212 2.53 -3.35 -2.57
CA PRO A 212 3.34 -2.33 -3.24
C PRO A 212 3.00 -0.88 -2.87
N PHE A 213 1.77 -0.61 -2.39
CA PHE A 213 1.35 0.75 -2.02
C PHE A 213 1.73 1.14 -0.58
N VAL A 214 2.21 0.18 0.22
CA VAL A 214 2.63 0.40 1.61
C VAL A 214 3.73 1.45 1.73
N PRO A 215 4.85 1.40 0.97
CA PRO A 215 5.91 2.41 1.10
C PRO A 215 5.45 3.83 0.77
N VAL A 216 4.47 3.97 -0.14
CA VAL A 216 3.89 5.26 -0.54
C VAL A 216 3.19 5.93 0.64
N VAL A 217 2.32 5.17 1.32
CA VAL A 217 1.55 5.69 2.45
C VAL A 217 2.42 5.87 3.69
N ALA A 218 3.36 4.96 3.94
CA ALA A 218 4.36 5.10 5.01
C ALA A 218 5.17 6.40 4.88
N THR A 219 5.49 6.80 3.64
CA THR A 219 6.14 8.08 3.35
C THR A 219 5.23 9.26 3.65
N ALA A 220 3.96 9.21 3.25
CA ALA A 220 2.99 10.26 3.53
C ALA A 220 2.73 10.44 5.05
N LEU A 221 2.75 9.34 5.80
CA LEU A 221 2.65 9.33 7.27
C LEU A 221 3.96 9.76 7.97
N LYS A 222 5.06 9.90 7.21
CA LYS A 222 6.42 10.13 7.75
C LYS A 222 6.86 9.04 8.74
N ASN A 223 6.38 7.81 8.58
CA ASN A 223 6.67 6.69 9.46
C ASN A 223 7.08 5.45 8.66
N ARG A 224 8.35 5.07 8.73
CA ARG A 224 8.89 3.92 7.98
C ARG A 224 8.82 2.61 8.75
N GLU A 225 8.65 2.65 10.07
CA GLU A 225 8.61 1.45 10.91
C GLU A 225 7.40 0.57 10.60
N VAL A 226 6.30 1.22 10.19
CA VAL A 226 5.04 0.55 9.81
C VAL A 226 5.09 -0.13 8.43
N ILE A 227 6.18 0.00 7.67
CA ILE A 227 6.32 -0.68 6.37
C ILE A 227 6.28 -2.20 6.56
N ILE A 228 6.94 -2.73 7.59
CA ILE A 228 7.01 -4.17 7.84
C ILE A 228 5.61 -4.72 8.16
N SER A 229 4.87 -4.05 9.06
CA SER A 229 3.51 -4.45 9.42
C SER A 229 2.57 -4.39 8.21
N GLY A 230 2.68 -3.35 7.37
CA GLY A 230 1.91 -3.24 6.13
C GLY A 230 2.21 -4.37 5.14
N ILE A 231 3.47 -4.65 4.82
CA ILE A 231 3.82 -5.68 3.82
C ILE A 231 3.40 -7.08 4.31
N THR A 232 3.70 -7.41 5.56
CA THR A 232 3.33 -8.72 6.13
C THR A 232 1.82 -8.92 6.13
N THR A 233 1.06 -7.93 6.60
CA THR A 233 -0.42 -8.02 6.61
C THR A 233 -1.01 -8.05 5.20
N GLY A 234 -0.45 -7.32 4.23
CA GLY A 234 -0.92 -7.36 2.85
C GLY A 234 -0.68 -8.71 2.17
N ILE A 235 0.47 -9.35 2.42
CA ILE A 235 0.75 -10.71 1.91
C ILE A 235 -0.20 -11.73 2.55
N LEU A 236 -0.35 -11.70 3.88
CA LEU A 236 -1.25 -12.60 4.60
C LEU A 236 -2.71 -12.38 4.18
N GLY A 237 -3.15 -11.13 4.06
CA GLY A 237 -4.49 -10.76 3.62
C GLY A 237 -4.78 -11.23 2.20
N TRP A 238 -3.80 -11.19 1.30
CA TRP A 238 -3.94 -11.75 -0.05
C TRP A 238 -4.20 -13.27 -0.01
N VAL A 239 -3.37 -14.02 0.75
CA VAL A 239 -3.51 -15.47 0.88
C VAL A 239 -4.87 -15.82 1.50
N ILE A 240 -5.16 -15.26 2.68
CA ILE A 240 -6.40 -15.52 3.43
C ILE A 240 -7.63 -15.12 2.61
N GLY A 241 -7.60 -13.97 1.96
CA GLY A 241 -8.71 -13.46 1.16
C GLY A 241 -9.01 -14.31 -0.07
N ASN A 242 -8.00 -14.94 -0.70
CA ASN A 242 -8.23 -15.87 -1.80
C ASN A 242 -8.92 -17.15 -1.31
N TYR A 243 -8.46 -17.75 -0.22
CA TYR A 243 -9.07 -18.97 0.32
C TYR A 243 -10.49 -18.72 0.83
N LEU A 244 -10.70 -17.68 1.64
CA LEU A 244 -12.03 -17.31 2.13
C LEU A 244 -12.96 -16.92 0.98
N GLY A 245 -12.48 -16.13 0.02
CA GLY A 245 -13.29 -15.70 -1.12
C GLY A 245 -13.76 -16.86 -1.98
N ILE A 246 -12.87 -17.82 -2.29
CA ILE A 246 -13.25 -19.04 -3.01
C ILE A 246 -14.21 -19.89 -2.16
N GLY A 247 -13.90 -20.09 -0.88
CA GLY A 247 -14.73 -20.89 0.03
C GLY A 247 -16.15 -20.35 0.17
N VAL A 248 -16.30 -19.05 0.45
CA VAL A 248 -17.61 -18.38 0.54
C VAL A 248 -18.36 -18.44 -0.78
N ALA A 249 -17.66 -18.26 -1.91
CA ALA A 249 -18.31 -18.33 -3.21
C ALA A 249 -18.88 -19.72 -3.52
N TYR A 250 -18.12 -20.79 -3.23
CA TYR A 250 -18.65 -22.15 -3.38
C TYR A 250 -19.76 -22.49 -2.38
N PHE A 251 -19.67 -21.97 -1.15
CA PHE A 251 -20.73 -22.10 -0.16
C PHE A 251 -22.04 -21.45 -0.65
N LEU A 252 -21.98 -20.20 -1.12
CA LEU A 252 -23.13 -19.50 -1.67
C LEU A 252 -23.67 -20.18 -2.94
N LYS A 253 -22.78 -20.69 -3.80
CA LYS A 253 -23.18 -21.49 -4.96
C LYS A 253 -23.90 -22.78 -4.54
N GLY A 254 -23.47 -23.46 -3.50
CA GLY A 254 -24.17 -24.64 -2.98
C GLY A 254 -25.54 -24.31 -2.35
N LEU A 255 -25.67 -23.11 -1.76
CA LEU A 255 -26.87 -22.70 -1.02
C LEU A 255 -27.95 -22.08 -1.92
N PHE A 256 -27.54 -21.40 -2.99
CA PHE A 256 -28.43 -20.67 -3.89
C PHE A 256 -28.32 -21.09 -5.37
N GLY A 257 -27.32 -21.91 -5.72
CA GLY A 257 -27.03 -22.31 -7.09
C GLY A 257 -27.40 -23.77 -7.36
N GLY A 258 -28.62 -23.97 -7.85
CA GLY A 258 -28.86 -24.93 -8.93
C GLY A 258 -28.31 -24.38 -10.24
#